data_AF-A0A7C4LN26-F1
#
_entry.id   AF-A0A7C4LN26-F1
#
_cell.length_a   1.000
_cell.length_b   1.000
_cell.length_c   1.000
_cell.angle_alpha   90.00
_cell.angle_beta   90.00
_cell.angle_gamma   90.00
#
_symmetry.space_group_name_H-M   'P 1'
#
loop_
_entity.id
_entity.type
_entity.pdbx_description
1 polymer ?
#
loop_
_entity_poly.entity_id
_entity_poly.type
_entity_poly.pdbx_seq_one_letter_code
_entity_poly.pdbx_strand_id
1 'polypeptide(L)'
;MASEFPNDAPQRLPGSDEDAAHALLDEQAAAELFAGLSGEERRRVADLQWLHGLLQQTLRHDAVERERRILRVCEAIRREALDQVQVATPPLRSRRWIASVLAAAALLAAVLVLRIPFVPPPTAMAAVETSLKEARSSPDRLYRIEAVIQPPVGSELRRVDAHLWVRGETHYVLQHDGLLGGLALGSNGREHWLVPPIGPVIVGNDPGVVQSRLLNSPLAVPFVQVTAILESLADRYELTLAPEQDLPAVDGQGTVRCAHVIGRKRAGSAARLPDIIELWTTRQTGTAYRVDARWHADAQLTGPREIRLQWTAMDGPLPSDWYDHAAHHAPDRTVMRRMGDDSLTNEG
;
A
#
# COMPACT_ATOMS: atom_id res chain seq x y z
N MET A 1 -25.50 50.22 57.60
CA MET A 1 -26.41 50.21 56.42
C MET A 1 -25.69 49.47 55.31
N ALA A 2 -26.37 48.47 54.76
CA ALA A 2 -25.79 47.38 53.99
C ALA A 2 -25.27 47.81 52.61
N SER A 3 -24.10 47.32 52.25
CA SER A 3 -23.45 47.46 50.94
C SER A 3 -23.93 46.31 50.05
N GLU A 4 -24.77 46.61 49.07
CA GLU A 4 -25.15 45.69 48.00
C GLU A 4 -23.95 45.45 47.07
N PHE A 5 -23.39 44.24 47.12
CA PHE A 5 -22.51 43.72 46.08
C PHE A 5 -23.38 43.14 44.94
N PRO A 6 -23.12 43.48 43.67
CA PRO A 6 -23.78 42.81 42.56
C PRO A 6 -23.30 41.35 42.51
N ASN A 7 -24.26 40.44 42.62
CA ASN A 7 -24.06 39.01 42.51
C ASN A 7 -23.97 38.64 41.01
N ASP A 8 -22.79 38.83 40.41
CA ASP A 8 -22.47 38.31 39.08
C ASP A 8 -22.19 36.81 39.19
N ALA A 9 -23.26 36.03 39.17
CA ALA A 9 -23.18 34.61 38.87
C ALA A 9 -22.65 34.46 37.41
N PRO A 10 -21.63 33.62 37.16
CA PRO A 10 -21.19 33.38 35.79
C PRO A 10 -22.35 32.79 35.00
N GLN A 11 -22.81 33.52 33.99
CA GLN A 11 -23.72 33.00 32.98
C GLN A 11 -23.04 31.77 32.36
N ARG A 12 -23.55 30.58 32.68
CA ARG A 12 -23.23 29.35 31.93
C ARG A 12 -23.67 29.60 30.49
N LEU A 13 -22.69 29.72 29.58
CA LEU A 13 -22.91 29.71 28.15
C LEU A 13 -23.76 28.48 27.79
N PRO A 14 -24.89 28.64 27.08
CA PRO A 14 -25.68 27.51 26.61
C PRO A 14 -24.98 26.91 25.39
N GLY A 15 -24.72 25.60 25.46
CA GLY A 15 -24.04 24.83 24.41
C GLY A 15 -22.57 24.65 24.76
N SER A 16 -22.23 23.46 25.26
CA SER A 16 -20.83 23.09 25.43
C SER A 16 -20.17 23.03 24.04
N ASP A 17 -18.87 23.35 23.95
CA ASP A 17 -18.10 23.15 22.71
C ASP A 17 -18.20 21.70 22.20
N GLU A 18 -18.57 20.74 23.07
CA GLU A 18 -18.87 19.35 22.74
C GLU A 18 -20.20 19.18 21.97
N ASP A 19 -21.23 19.97 22.28
CA ASP A 19 -22.51 19.94 21.54
C ASP A 19 -22.33 20.49 20.11
N ALA A 20 -21.49 21.52 19.94
CA ALA A 20 -21.10 22.04 18.63
C ALA A 20 -20.24 21.04 17.85
N ALA A 21 -19.36 20.30 18.54
CA ALA A 21 -18.57 19.23 17.93
C ALA A 21 -19.43 18.04 17.49
N HIS A 22 -20.50 17.70 18.22
CA HIS A 22 -21.44 16.65 17.84
C HIS A 22 -22.37 17.05 16.68
N ALA A 23 -22.77 18.31 16.59
CA ALA A 23 -23.55 18.84 15.46
C ALA A 23 -22.77 18.85 14.13
N LEU A 24 -21.43 18.87 14.18
CA LEU A 24 -20.55 18.82 13.01
C LEU A 24 -20.44 17.44 12.34
N LEU A 25 -21.04 16.40 12.92
CA LEU A 25 -21.15 15.06 12.31
C LEU A 25 -22.36 14.94 11.37
N ASP A 26 -23.28 15.89 11.41
CA ASP A 26 -24.39 16.02 10.47
C ASP A 26 -24.01 17.01 9.35
N GLU A 27 -23.96 16.51 8.11
CA GLU A 27 -23.31 17.15 6.97
C GLU A 27 -24.02 18.46 6.55
N GLN A 28 -25.34 18.55 6.77
CA GLN A 28 -26.12 19.75 6.48
C GLN A 28 -26.02 20.80 7.60
N ALA A 29 -26.01 20.36 8.86
CA ALA A 29 -25.85 21.26 10.01
C ALA A 29 -24.44 21.86 10.07
N ALA A 30 -23.41 21.09 9.69
CA ALA A 30 -22.04 21.55 9.63
C ALA A 30 -21.85 22.74 8.69
N ALA A 31 -22.45 22.70 7.50
CA ALA A 31 -22.32 23.75 6.50
C ALA A 31 -22.93 25.09 6.95
N GLU A 32 -24.07 25.05 7.62
CA GLU A 32 -24.71 26.25 8.18
C GLU A 32 -23.93 26.83 9.36
N LEU A 33 -23.38 25.96 10.22
CA LEU A 33 -22.52 26.37 11.34
C LEU A 33 -21.24 27.05 10.84
N PHE A 34 -20.57 26.51 9.83
CA PHE A 34 -19.34 27.09 9.27
C PHE A 34 -19.53 28.43 8.57
N ALA A 35 -20.74 28.72 8.06
CA ALA A 35 -21.06 29.98 7.39
C ALA A 35 -21.10 31.17 8.37
N GLY A 36 -21.44 30.92 9.64
CA GLY A 36 -21.54 31.95 10.69
C GLY A 36 -20.22 32.24 11.41
N LEU A 37 -19.20 31.39 11.28
CA LEU A 37 -17.94 31.52 12.04
C LEU A 37 -16.99 32.55 11.43
N SER A 38 -16.35 33.34 12.30
CA SER A 38 -15.25 34.21 11.91
C SER A 38 -14.06 33.40 11.37
N GLY A 39 -13.16 34.07 10.65
CA GLY A 39 -11.98 33.40 10.07
C GLY A 39 -11.04 32.78 11.11
N GLU A 40 -11.02 33.34 12.33
CA GLU A 40 -10.22 32.83 13.44
C GLU A 40 -10.85 31.59 14.09
N GLU A 41 -12.18 31.60 14.28
CA GLU A 41 -12.92 30.45 14.78
C GLU A 41 -12.87 29.26 13.82
N ARG A 42 -12.92 29.50 12.51
CA ARG A 42 -12.75 28.45 11.49
C ARG A 42 -11.38 27.78 11.55
N ARG A 43 -10.32 28.55 11.77
CA ARG A 43 -8.97 28.00 11.96
C ARG A 43 -8.90 27.15 13.22
N ARG A 44 -9.48 27.65 14.32
CA ARG A 44 -9.49 26.94 15.60
C ARG A 44 -10.26 25.62 15.53
N VAL A 45 -11.38 25.56 14.81
CA VAL A 45 -12.14 24.32 14.58
C VAL A 45 -11.35 23.34 13.69
N ALA A 46 -10.68 23.83 12.65
CA ALA A 46 -9.83 22.99 11.80
C ALA A 46 -8.64 22.40 12.57
N ASP A 47 -7.99 23.20 13.43
CA ASP A 47 -6.89 22.75 14.28
C ASP A 47 -7.35 21.67 15.27
N LEU A 48 -8.55 21.83 15.87
CA LEU A 48 -9.14 20.84 16.78
C LEU A 48 -9.53 19.55 16.05
N GLN A 49 -10.10 19.62 14.84
CA GLN A 49 -10.41 18.45 14.02
C GLN A 49 -9.15 17.69 13.60
N TRP A 50 -8.08 18.41 13.26
CA TRP A 50 -6.78 17.84 12.95
C TRP A 50 -6.14 17.16 14.16
N LEU A 51 -6.17 17.80 15.33
CA LEU A 51 -5.72 17.22 16.61
C LEU A 51 -6.50 15.95 16.97
N HIS A 52 -7.83 15.96 16.78
CA HIS A 52 -8.67 14.80 17.02
C HIS A 52 -8.33 13.64 16.06
N GLY A 53 -8.09 13.94 14.79
CA GLY A 53 -7.65 12.96 13.79
C GLY A 53 -6.29 12.33 14.15
N LEU A 54 -5.34 13.13 14.61
CA LEU A 54 -4.04 12.65 15.10
C LEU A 54 -4.20 11.76 16.33
N LEU A 55 -4.96 12.19 17.34
CA LEU A 55 -5.17 11.42 18.56
C LEU A 55 -5.87 10.08 18.29
N GLN A 56 -6.87 10.04 17.41
CA GLN A 56 -7.51 8.79 16.99
C GLN A 56 -6.55 7.85 16.25
N GLN A 57 -5.64 8.40 15.45
CA GLN A 57 -4.65 7.62 14.71
C GLN A 57 -3.61 7.00 15.66
N THR A 58 -3.15 7.74 16.67
CA THR A 58 -2.16 7.26 17.65
C THR A 58 -2.75 6.20 18.58
N LEU A 59 -4.03 6.33 18.96
CA LEU A 59 -4.72 5.37 19.82
C LEU A 59 -5.04 4.03 19.13
N ARG A 60 -5.11 4.00 17.79
CA ARG A 60 -5.46 2.79 17.03
C ARG A 60 -4.28 1.88 16.69
N HIS A 61 -3.05 2.41 16.65
CA HIS A 61 -1.89 1.63 16.22
C HIS A 61 -1.33 0.66 17.26
N ASP A 62 -1.63 0.84 18.56
CA ASP A 62 -0.89 0.15 19.62
C ASP A 62 -1.63 -1.07 20.23
N ALA A 63 -2.97 -1.14 20.14
CA ALA A 63 -3.74 -2.22 20.77
C ALA A 63 -3.73 -3.53 19.96
N VAL A 64 -3.92 -3.44 18.64
CA VAL A 64 -4.07 -4.61 17.76
C VAL A 64 -2.73 -5.29 17.46
N GLU A 65 -1.66 -4.51 17.32
CA GLU A 65 -0.31 -5.06 17.10
C GLU A 65 0.26 -5.74 18.36
N ARG A 66 -0.07 -5.21 19.55
CA ARG A 66 0.31 -5.80 20.85
C ARG A 66 -0.39 -7.14 21.07
N GLU A 67 -1.68 -7.24 20.78
CA GLU A 67 -2.46 -8.47 20.92
C GLU A 67 -2.02 -9.58 19.93
N ARG A 68 -1.71 -9.23 18.68
CA ARG A 68 -1.16 -10.17 17.68
C ARG A 68 0.26 -10.65 18.01
N ARG A 69 1.05 -9.86 18.74
CA ARG A 69 2.39 -10.27 19.21
C ARG A 69 2.28 -11.28 20.35
N ILE A 70 1.34 -11.08 21.27
CA ILE A 70 1.09 -12.01 22.40
C ILE A 70 0.57 -13.36 21.91
N LEU A 71 -0.38 -13.38 20.96
CA LEU A 71 -0.94 -14.62 20.41
C LEU A 71 0.11 -15.47 19.66
N ARG A 72 1.04 -14.84 18.93
CA ARG A 72 2.13 -15.57 18.24
C ARG A 72 3.10 -16.25 19.19
N VAL A 73 3.40 -15.63 20.34
CA VAL A 73 4.29 -16.21 21.36
C VAL A 73 3.64 -17.41 22.04
N CYS A 74 2.34 -17.33 22.35
CA CYS A 74 1.60 -18.46 22.96
C CYS A 74 1.48 -19.68 22.03
N GLU A 75 1.28 -19.46 20.73
CA GLU A 75 1.16 -20.54 19.73
C GLU A 75 2.48 -21.30 19.53
N ALA A 76 3.62 -20.60 19.55
CA ALA A 76 4.94 -21.20 19.40
C ALA A 76 5.29 -22.15 20.56
N ILE A 77 5.00 -21.74 21.80
CA ILE A 77 5.24 -22.54 23.02
C ILE A 77 4.42 -23.84 23.01
N ARG A 78 3.19 -23.81 22.47
CA ARG A 78 2.30 -24.99 22.42
C ARG A 78 2.75 -26.03 21.38
N ARG A 79 3.37 -25.59 20.28
CA ARG A 79 3.80 -26.48 19.18
C ARG A 79 5.07 -27.26 19.54
N GLU A 80 5.98 -26.67 20.29
CA GLU A 80 7.19 -27.33 20.78
C GLU A 80 6.90 -28.44 21.81
N ALA A 81 5.78 -28.34 22.54
CA ALA A 81 5.34 -29.34 23.50
C ALA A 81 4.75 -30.63 22.85
N LEU A 82 4.49 -30.65 21.54
CA LEU A 82 3.81 -31.77 20.85
C LEU A 82 4.74 -32.63 19.97
N ASP A 83 5.91 -32.13 19.58
CA ASP A 83 6.82 -32.84 18.65
C ASP A 83 7.82 -33.80 19.34
N GLN A 84 7.74 -34.00 20.66
CA GLN A 84 8.61 -34.92 21.40
C GLN A 84 7.99 -36.30 21.72
N VAL A 85 7.24 -36.91 20.79
CA VAL A 85 6.76 -38.30 20.94
C VAL A 85 7.21 -39.19 19.77
N GLN A 86 8.13 -40.10 20.11
CA GLN A 86 8.74 -41.19 19.31
C GLN A 86 7.74 -42.21 18.76
N VAL A 87 8.10 -43.00 17.74
CA VAL A 87 8.01 -44.50 17.76
C VAL A 87 9.06 -45.15 16.83
N ALA A 88 9.60 -46.29 17.29
CA ALA A 88 10.69 -47.11 16.77
C ALA A 88 10.33 -48.13 15.64
N THR A 89 11.39 -48.71 15.06
CA THR A 89 11.50 -49.80 14.06
C THR A 89 11.18 -51.22 14.56
N PRO A 90 10.81 -52.16 13.66
CA PRO A 90 11.27 -53.56 13.76
C PRO A 90 11.70 -54.24 12.42
N PRO A 91 12.24 -55.49 12.45
CA PRO A 91 13.19 -56.00 11.44
C PRO A 91 12.80 -57.32 10.69
N LEU A 92 13.66 -57.68 9.71
CA LEU A 92 14.09 -58.98 9.13
C LEU A 92 13.19 -59.95 8.28
N ARG A 93 13.68 -60.20 7.05
CA ARG A 93 13.87 -61.46 6.24
C ARG A 93 12.81 -62.60 6.24
N SER A 94 12.30 -62.98 5.04
CA SER A 94 12.61 -64.28 4.35
C SER A 94 11.91 -64.51 2.97
N ARG A 95 12.68 -65.08 2.03
CA ARG A 95 12.36 -66.15 1.03
C ARG A 95 11.07 -66.12 0.16
N ARG A 96 10.75 -65.00 -0.52
CA ARG A 96 9.76 -64.94 -1.63
C ARG A 96 10.24 -64.14 -2.85
N TRP A 97 11.43 -64.43 -3.37
CA TRP A 97 12.13 -63.53 -4.33
C TRP A 97 11.50 -63.38 -5.73
N ILE A 98 10.58 -64.25 -6.18
CA ILE A 98 9.92 -64.08 -7.50
C ILE A 98 8.61 -63.27 -7.40
N ALA A 99 7.91 -63.33 -6.26
CA ALA A 99 6.82 -62.38 -5.95
C ALA A 99 7.35 -60.99 -5.56
N SER A 100 8.61 -60.90 -5.13
CA SER A 100 9.27 -59.66 -4.71
C SER A 100 9.51 -58.70 -5.88
N VAL A 101 9.73 -59.17 -7.11
CA VAL A 101 10.03 -58.28 -8.24
C VAL A 101 8.78 -57.56 -8.74
N LEU A 102 7.64 -58.25 -8.83
CA LEU A 102 6.35 -57.62 -9.16
C LEU A 102 5.85 -56.73 -8.02
N ALA A 103 6.01 -57.15 -6.76
CA ALA A 103 5.69 -56.31 -5.60
C ALA A 103 6.62 -55.08 -5.50
N ALA A 104 7.92 -55.22 -5.80
CA ALA A 104 8.87 -54.13 -5.81
C ALA A 104 8.63 -53.16 -6.96
N ALA A 105 8.22 -53.63 -8.15
CA ALA A 105 7.84 -52.78 -9.27
C ALA A 105 6.53 -52.02 -8.98
N ALA A 106 5.54 -52.67 -8.36
CA ALA A 106 4.31 -52.02 -7.92
C ALA A 106 4.58 -51.02 -6.78
N LEU A 107 5.49 -51.33 -5.85
CA LEU A 107 5.95 -50.41 -4.82
C LEU A 107 6.77 -49.25 -5.41
N LEU A 108 7.62 -49.49 -6.40
CA LEU A 108 8.35 -48.43 -7.10
C LEU A 108 7.40 -47.53 -7.87
N ALA A 109 6.40 -48.08 -8.58
CA ALA A 109 5.37 -47.32 -9.26
C ALA A 109 4.49 -46.54 -8.27
N ALA A 110 4.09 -47.15 -7.15
CA ALA A 110 3.35 -46.48 -6.09
C ALA A 110 4.17 -45.37 -5.43
N VAL A 111 5.47 -45.59 -5.17
CA VAL A 111 6.40 -44.58 -4.67
C VAL A 111 6.62 -43.48 -5.71
N LEU A 112 6.68 -43.81 -7.00
CA LEU A 112 6.81 -42.82 -8.09
C LEU A 112 5.54 -41.97 -8.21
N VAL A 113 4.36 -42.58 -8.11
CA VAL A 113 3.05 -41.89 -8.10
C VAL A 113 2.89 -41.02 -6.86
N LEU A 114 3.34 -41.49 -5.68
CA LEU A 114 3.40 -40.70 -4.44
C LEU A 114 4.47 -39.59 -4.49
N ARG A 115 5.46 -39.71 -5.38
CA ARG A 115 6.48 -38.69 -5.65
C ARG A 115 6.06 -37.70 -6.73
N ILE A 116 4.97 -37.94 -7.46
CA ILE A 116 4.36 -36.89 -8.28
C ILE A 116 3.85 -35.87 -7.26
N PRO A 117 4.46 -34.67 -7.19
CA PRO A 117 3.98 -33.67 -6.27
C PRO A 117 2.55 -33.36 -6.71
N PHE A 118 1.58 -33.79 -5.89
CA PHE A 118 0.24 -33.26 -5.92
C PHE A 118 0.39 -31.80 -5.48
N VAL A 119 0.83 -30.95 -6.41
CA VAL A 119 0.94 -29.51 -6.15
C VAL A 119 -0.52 -29.07 -6.06
N PRO A 120 -1.02 -28.73 -4.86
CA PRO A 120 -2.37 -28.21 -4.76
C PRO A 120 -2.48 -27.02 -5.71
N PRO A 121 -3.64 -26.82 -6.36
CA PRO A 121 -3.82 -25.66 -7.21
C PRO A 121 -3.40 -24.41 -6.41
N PRO A 122 -2.60 -23.51 -7.00
CA PRO A 122 -2.08 -22.36 -6.28
C PRO A 122 -3.24 -21.61 -5.66
N THR A 123 -3.18 -21.35 -4.36
CA THR A 123 -4.19 -20.51 -3.72
C THR A 123 -3.95 -19.06 -4.14
N ALA A 124 -5.00 -18.24 -4.15
CA ALA A 124 -4.87 -16.81 -4.44
C ALA A 124 -3.86 -16.13 -3.51
N MET A 125 -3.83 -16.53 -2.22
CA MET A 125 -2.86 -16.05 -1.25
C MET A 125 -1.43 -16.45 -1.61
N ALA A 126 -1.18 -17.72 -1.98
CA ALA A 126 0.15 -18.16 -2.37
C ALA A 126 0.69 -17.39 -3.59
N ALA A 127 -0.18 -17.03 -4.54
CA ALA A 127 0.21 -16.18 -5.67
C ALA A 127 0.62 -14.77 -5.21
N VAL A 128 -0.13 -14.15 -4.29
CA VAL A 128 0.22 -12.83 -3.72
C VAL A 128 1.53 -12.90 -2.93
N GLU A 129 1.70 -13.89 -2.05
CA GLU A 129 2.92 -14.07 -1.25
C GLU A 129 4.16 -14.31 -2.12
N THR A 130 4.04 -15.13 -3.16
CA THR A 130 5.13 -15.36 -4.12
C THR A 130 5.49 -14.05 -4.82
N SER A 131 4.49 -13.26 -5.18
CA SER A 131 4.70 -11.96 -5.83
C SER A 131 5.32 -10.93 -4.90
N LEU A 132 4.91 -10.93 -3.63
CA LEU A 132 5.47 -10.05 -2.61
C LEU A 132 6.93 -10.40 -2.34
N LYS A 133 7.24 -11.70 -2.23
CA LYS A 133 8.61 -12.19 -2.12
C LYS A 133 9.45 -11.70 -3.30
N GLU A 134 8.96 -11.92 -4.53
CA GLU A 134 9.65 -11.54 -5.75
C GLU A 134 9.77 -10.02 -5.93
N ALA A 135 8.82 -9.23 -5.43
CA ALA A 135 8.90 -7.77 -5.41
C ALA A 135 9.98 -7.25 -4.45
N ARG A 136 10.21 -7.94 -3.32
CA ARG A 136 11.26 -7.57 -2.36
C ARG A 136 12.65 -8.00 -2.81
N SER A 137 12.77 -9.15 -3.48
CA SER A 137 14.07 -9.80 -3.69
C SER A 137 14.86 -9.36 -4.92
N SER A 138 14.29 -8.57 -5.83
CA SER A 138 14.68 -8.73 -7.23
C SER A 138 14.60 -7.42 -8.05
N PRO A 139 15.24 -7.41 -9.24
CA PRO A 139 15.96 -6.31 -9.87
C PRO A 139 15.11 -5.10 -10.26
N ASP A 140 15.78 -4.08 -10.82
CA ASP A 140 15.14 -2.89 -11.39
C ASP A 140 13.98 -3.28 -12.32
N ARG A 141 12.82 -2.68 -12.09
CA ARG A 141 11.63 -2.86 -12.93
C ARG A 141 11.04 -1.50 -13.27
N LEU A 142 10.50 -1.40 -14.48
CA LEU A 142 9.76 -0.24 -14.96
C LEU A 142 8.28 -0.60 -15.11
N TYR A 143 7.42 0.14 -14.44
CA TYR A 143 5.98 0.08 -14.58
C TYR A 143 5.47 1.34 -15.26
N ARG A 144 4.61 1.19 -16.27
CA ARG A 144 3.76 2.27 -16.76
C ARG A 144 2.54 2.37 -15.87
N ILE A 145 2.23 3.59 -15.44
CA ILE A 145 1.05 3.91 -14.66
C ILE A 145 0.06 4.65 -15.54
N GLU A 146 -1.17 4.15 -15.59
CA GLU A 146 -2.31 4.84 -16.17
C GLU A 146 -3.33 5.08 -15.06
N ALA A 147 -3.68 6.33 -14.77
CA ALA A 147 -4.63 6.69 -13.73
C ALA A 147 -5.80 7.50 -14.30
N VAL A 148 -7.00 7.21 -13.82
CA VAL A 148 -8.22 8.00 -14.07
C VAL A 148 -8.65 8.63 -12.76
N ILE A 149 -8.75 9.96 -12.75
CA ILE A 149 -8.94 10.76 -11.53
C ILE A 149 -10.17 11.65 -11.70
N GLN A 150 -10.99 11.71 -10.65
CA GLN A 150 -12.06 12.69 -10.49
C GLN A 150 -11.50 13.96 -9.81
N PRO A 151 -11.44 15.12 -10.49
CA PRO A 151 -11.03 16.37 -9.87
C PRO A 151 -12.06 16.89 -8.85
N PRO A 152 -11.65 17.76 -7.90
CA PRO A 152 -12.56 18.35 -6.91
C PRO A 152 -13.56 19.35 -7.48
N VAL A 153 -13.20 20.01 -8.59
CA VAL A 153 -14.04 21.00 -9.26
C VAL A 153 -14.05 20.66 -10.76
N GLY A 154 -15.23 20.44 -11.33
CA GLY A 154 -15.42 20.07 -12.73
C GLY A 154 -15.92 18.63 -12.91
N SER A 155 -16.60 18.39 -14.04
CA SER A 155 -17.23 17.10 -14.34
C SER A 155 -16.35 16.14 -15.16
N GLU A 156 -15.25 16.61 -15.75
CA GLU A 156 -14.46 15.78 -16.66
C GLU A 156 -13.38 14.99 -15.91
N LEU A 157 -13.35 13.68 -16.17
CA LEU A 157 -12.33 12.77 -15.65
C LEU A 157 -10.97 13.10 -16.27
N ARG A 158 -9.95 13.23 -15.42
CA ARG A 158 -8.57 13.45 -15.88
C ARG A 158 -7.85 12.12 -16.00
N ARG A 159 -7.21 11.89 -17.14
CA ARG A 159 -6.24 10.79 -17.33
C ARG A 159 -4.84 11.27 -17.04
N VAL A 160 -4.05 10.45 -16.37
CA VAL A 160 -2.66 10.71 -16.02
C VAL A 160 -1.82 9.50 -16.36
N ASP A 161 -0.78 9.71 -17.17
CA ASP A 161 0.24 8.72 -17.47
C ASP A 161 1.52 9.02 -16.68
N ALA A 162 2.16 8.00 -16.12
CA ALA A 162 3.42 8.13 -15.40
C ALA A 162 4.26 6.86 -15.54
N HIS A 163 5.54 6.96 -15.17
CA HIS A 163 6.49 5.86 -15.16
C HIS A 163 7.02 5.64 -13.75
N LEU A 164 7.10 4.39 -13.33
CA LEU A 164 7.54 3.97 -12.02
C LEU A 164 8.70 2.98 -12.13
N TRP A 165 9.88 3.40 -11.72
CA TRP A 165 11.03 2.53 -11.53
C TRP A 165 11.05 2.03 -10.09
N VAL A 166 11.30 0.74 -9.88
CA VAL A 166 11.40 0.14 -8.56
C VAL A 166 12.62 -0.78 -8.48
N ARG A 167 13.30 -0.79 -7.34
CA ARG A 167 14.42 -1.67 -7.00
C ARG A 167 14.20 -2.21 -5.60
N GLY A 168 13.85 -3.50 -5.50
CA GLY A 168 13.49 -4.11 -4.21
C GLY A 168 12.33 -3.39 -3.51
N GLU A 169 12.39 -3.33 -2.18
CA GLU A 169 11.29 -2.83 -1.35
C GLU A 169 11.28 -1.31 -1.16
N THR A 170 12.47 -0.70 -1.10
CA THR A 170 12.61 0.67 -0.58
C THR A 170 13.01 1.69 -1.64
N HIS A 171 13.53 1.26 -2.79
CA HIS A 171 13.98 2.17 -3.83
C HIS A 171 12.91 2.29 -4.91
N TYR A 172 12.44 3.51 -5.15
CA TYR A 172 11.49 3.77 -6.21
C TYR A 172 11.61 5.19 -6.75
N VAL A 173 11.25 5.38 -8.01
CA VAL A 173 11.12 6.68 -8.68
C VAL A 173 9.84 6.67 -9.48
N LEU A 174 8.96 7.64 -9.25
CA LEU A 174 7.79 7.91 -10.07
C LEU A 174 8.03 9.23 -10.82
N GLN A 175 7.97 9.18 -12.15
CA GLN A 175 8.03 10.35 -13.01
C GLN A 175 6.72 10.52 -13.77
N HIS A 176 6.20 11.74 -13.77
CA HIS A 176 5.05 12.15 -14.56
C HIS A 176 5.45 13.33 -15.44
N ASP A 177 5.30 13.15 -16.76
CA ASP A 177 5.56 14.21 -17.73
C ASP A 177 4.32 15.11 -17.85
N GLY A 178 4.43 16.35 -17.37
CA GLY A 178 3.38 17.36 -17.43
C GLY A 178 3.67 18.45 -18.47
N LEU A 179 2.63 19.16 -18.91
CA LEU A 179 2.74 20.28 -19.86
C LEU A 179 3.64 21.42 -19.36
N LEU A 180 3.73 21.61 -18.04
CA LEU A 180 4.54 22.64 -17.39
C LEU A 180 5.90 22.10 -16.89
N GLY A 181 6.30 20.91 -17.35
CA GLY A 181 7.48 20.19 -16.90
C GLY A 181 7.13 18.88 -16.18
N GLY A 182 8.16 18.05 -16.02
CA GLY A 182 8.06 16.78 -15.31
C GLY A 182 7.99 16.96 -13.79
N LEU A 183 7.24 16.08 -13.14
CA LEU A 183 7.26 15.86 -11.71
C LEU A 183 7.97 14.54 -11.46
N ALA A 184 9.00 14.53 -10.59
CA ALA A 184 9.60 13.28 -10.12
C ALA A 184 9.46 13.19 -8.60
N LEU A 185 9.17 12.00 -8.09
CA LEU A 185 9.20 11.71 -6.66
C LEU A 185 9.76 10.32 -6.44
N GLY A 186 10.44 10.10 -5.33
CA GLY A 186 11.11 8.83 -5.13
C GLY A 186 11.65 8.62 -3.73
N SER A 187 12.36 7.52 -3.61
CA SER A 187 13.12 7.13 -2.44
C SER A 187 14.33 6.31 -2.85
N ASN A 188 15.46 6.53 -2.19
CA ASN A 188 16.64 5.67 -2.23
C ASN A 188 16.70 4.71 -1.02
N GLY A 189 15.57 4.53 -0.33
CA GLY A 189 15.45 3.74 0.89
C GLY A 189 16.04 4.37 2.16
N ARG A 190 16.68 5.55 2.07
CA ARG A 190 17.10 6.34 3.23
C ARG A 190 16.33 7.64 3.35
N GLU A 191 16.13 8.31 2.22
CA GLU A 191 15.45 9.58 2.12
C GLU A 191 14.37 9.51 1.03
N HIS A 192 13.31 10.28 1.23
CA HIS A 192 12.22 10.51 0.30
C HIS A 192 12.37 11.90 -0.29
N TRP A 193 12.06 12.03 -1.57
CA TRP A 193 12.25 13.29 -2.25
C TRP A 193 11.16 13.59 -3.28
N LEU A 194 11.02 14.87 -3.59
CA LEU A 194 10.10 15.43 -4.58
C LEU A 194 10.83 16.50 -5.39
N VAL A 195 10.90 16.29 -6.69
CA VAL A 195 11.38 17.25 -7.67
C VAL A 195 10.16 17.84 -8.39
N PRO A 196 9.65 19.00 -7.96
CA PRO A 196 8.58 19.68 -8.68
C PRO A 196 9.10 20.28 -9.99
N PRO A 197 8.23 20.50 -10.99
CA PRO A 197 8.63 21.13 -12.25
C PRO A 197 9.26 22.51 -12.02
N ILE A 198 8.70 23.29 -11.08
CA ILE A 198 9.17 24.63 -10.70
C ILE A 198 9.30 24.69 -9.18
N GLY A 199 10.38 25.29 -8.69
CA GLY A 199 10.65 25.51 -7.27
C GLY A 199 11.80 24.68 -6.73
N PRO A 200 11.98 24.62 -5.40
CA PRO A 200 13.05 23.84 -4.78
C PRO A 200 12.76 22.33 -4.81
N VAL A 201 13.83 21.53 -4.82
CA VAL A 201 13.77 20.09 -4.59
C VAL A 201 13.53 19.86 -3.10
N ILE A 202 12.57 19.02 -2.74
CA ILE A 202 12.24 18.74 -1.35
C ILE A 202 12.77 17.37 -1.00
N VAL A 203 13.52 17.27 0.08
CA VAL A 203 14.13 16.01 0.56
C VAL A 203 13.86 15.85 2.05
N GLY A 204 13.51 14.66 2.49
CA GLY A 204 13.29 14.37 3.91
C GLY A 204 13.30 12.87 4.21
N ASN A 205 13.49 12.51 5.47
CA ASN A 205 13.55 11.10 5.88
C ASN A 205 12.16 10.50 6.16
N ASP A 206 11.13 11.34 6.28
CA ASP A 206 9.75 10.91 6.51
C ASP A 206 8.96 10.93 5.19
N PRO A 207 8.35 9.79 4.77
CA PRO A 207 7.50 9.76 3.58
C PRO A 207 6.33 10.74 3.68
N GLY A 208 5.87 11.07 4.90
CA GLY A 208 4.84 12.06 5.17
C GLY A 208 5.17 13.47 4.66
N VAL A 209 6.45 13.85 4.60
CA VAL A 209 6.88 15.16 4.09
C VAL A 209 6.60 15.29 2.61
N VAL A 210 6.94 14.26 1.83
CA VAL A 210 6.66 14.23 0.39
C VAL A 210 5.16 14.05 0.16
N GLN A 211 4.52 13.15 0.93
CA GLN A 211 3.09 12.88 0.80
C GLN A 211 2.23 14.11 1.12
N SER A 212 2.51 14.86 2.17
CA SER A 212 1.72 16.04 2.56
C SER A 212 1.69 17.11 1.46
N ARG A 213 2.77 17.25 0.69
CA ARG A 213 2.83 18.12 -0.49
C ARG A 213 2.05 17.54 -1.67
N LEU A 214 1.93 16.22 -1.74
CA LEU A 214 1.15 15.48 -2.72
C LEU A 214 -0.30 15.21 -2.29
N LEU A 215 -0.75 15.57 -1.09
CA LEU A 215 -2.14 15.33 -0.67
C LEU A 215 -3.15 16.11 -1.52
N ASN A 216 -2.70 17.16 -2.22
CA ASN A 216 -3.47 17.84 -3.26
C ASN A 216 -3.16 17.32 -4.68
N SER A 217 -2.18 16.43 -4.82
CA SER A 217 -1.87 15.74 -6.05
C SER A 217 -2.73 14.48 -6.14
N PRO A 218 -3.39 14.25 -7.29
CA PRO A 218 -4.19 13.05 -7.47
C PRO A 218 -3.36 11.75 -7.54
N LEU A 219 -2.03 11.84 -7.45
CA LEU A 219 -1.07 10.74 -7.37
C LEU A 219 -0.62 10.41 -5.93
N ALA A 220 -1.37 10.83 -4.89
CA ALA A 220 -1.02 10.54 -3.51
C ALA A 220 -0.78 9.02 -3.27
N VAL A 221 0.26 8.69 -2.50
CA VAL A 221 1.32 7.73 -2.88
C VAL A 221 1.18 6.26 -2.38
N PRO A 222 0.20 5.78 -1.59
CA PRO A 222 0.28 4.37 -1.13
C PRO A 222 0.16 3.33 -2.27
N PHE A 223 -0.28 3.73 -3.46
CA PHE A 223 -0.40 2.87 -4.65
C PHE A 223 0.81 2.91 -5.58
N VAL A 224 1.85 3.68 -5.26
CA VAL A 224 3.05 3.78 -6.09
C VAL A 224 4.03 2.64 -5.79
N GLN A 225 3.94 2.01 -4.61
CA GLN A 225 4.79 0.86 -4.29
C GLN A 225 4.04 -0.44 -4.55
N VAL A 226 4.56 -1.24 -5.51
CA VAL A 226 4.01 -2.57 -5.82
C VAL A 226 3.98 -3.45 -4.57
N THR A 227 5.01 -3.39 -3.72
CA THR A 227 5.07 -4.09 -2.43
C THR A 227 3.92 -3.70 -1.51
N ALA A 228 3.65 -2.40 -1.33
CA ALA A 228 2.55 -1.92 -0.51
C ALA A 228 1.17 -2.38 -1.03
N ILE A 229 0.98 -2.44 -2.36
CA ILE A 229 -0.25 -2.99 -2.95
C ILE A 229 -0.39 -4.47 -2.62
N LEU A 230 0.69 -5.25 -2.77
CA LEU A 230 0.68 -6.70 -2.51
C LEU A 230 0.47 -7.01 -1.02
N GLU A 231 1.06 -6.24 -0.10
CA GLU A 231 0.81 -6.33 1.33
C GLU A 231 -0.65 -5.99 1.66
N SER A 232 -1.17 -4.92 1.06
CA SER A 232 -2.57 -4.55 1.21
C SER A 232 -3.51 -5.67 0.74
N LEU A 233 -3.25 -6.29 -0.42
CA LEU A 233 -3.99 -7.45 -0.91
C LEU A 233 -4.00 -8.61 0.10
N ALA A 234 -2.85 -8.95 0.69
CA ALA A 234 -2.75 -10.03 1.67
C ALA A 234 -3.55 -9.73 2.94
N ASP A 235 -3.48 -8.49 3.44
CA ASP A 235 -3.99 -8.13 4.76
C ASP A 235 -5.45 -7.67 4.77
N ARG A 236 -5.87 -6.93 3.74
CA ARG A 236 -7.11 -6.12 3.76
C ARG A 236 -8.15 -6.55 2.73
N TYR A 237 -7.84 -7.55 1.91
CA TYR A 237 -8.71 -8.01 0.84
C TYR A 237 -9.07 -9.49 1.02
N GLU A 238 -10.27 -9.83 0.56
CA GLU A 238 -10.69 -11.20 0.28
C GLU A 238 -10.21 -11.58 -1.11
N LEU A 239 -9.38 -12.62 -1.19
CA LEU A 239 -8.71 -13.01 -2.41
C LEU A 239 -9.42 -14.18 -3.08
N THR A 240 -9.67 -14.05 -4.37
CA THR A 240 -10.19 -15.12 -5.23
C THR A 240 -9.24 -15.32 -6.40
N LEU A 241 -9.02 -16.58 -6.78
CA LEU A 241 -8.25 -16.91 -7.97
C LEU A 241 -9.23 -17.03 -9.14
N ALA A 242 -9.05 -16.21 -10.16
CA ALA A 242 -9.80 -16.31 -11.39
C ALA A 242 -9.08 -17.26 -12.38
N PRO A 243 -9.72 -17.64 -13.49
CA PRO A 243 -9.05 -18.35 -14.57
C PRO A 243 -7.78 -17.63 -15.03
N GLU A 244 -6.74 -18.40 -15.34
CA GLU A 244 -5.51 -17.86 -15.90
C GLU A 244 -5.78 -17.10 -17.20
N GLN A 245 -5.00 -16.05 -17.45
CA GLN A 245 -5.15 -15.19 -18.62
C GLN A 245 -3.82 -15.05 -19.34
N ASP A 246 -3.87 -15.08 -20.67
CA ASP A 246 -2.73 -14.75 -21.51
C ASP A 246 -2.75 -13.25 -21.79
N LEU A 247 -1.74 -12.53 -21.30
CA LEU A 247 -1.56 -11.10 -21.54
C LEU A 247 -0.53 -10.86 -22.65
N PRO A 248 -0.62 -9.78 -23.42
CA PRO A 248 0.42 -9.41 -24.38
C PRO A 248 1.77 -9.28 -23.67
N ALA A 249 2.83 -9.88 -24.23
CA ALA A 249 4.18 -9.82 -23.68
C ALA A 249 4.72 -8.37 -23.67
N VAL A 250 5.61 -8.08 -22.72
CA VAL A 250 6.16 -6.76 -22.46
C VAL A 250 6.98 -6.22 -23.65
N ASP A 251 7.66 -7.12 -24.37
CA ASP A 251 8.41 -6.84 -25.59
C ASP A 251 7.51 -6.74 -26.85
N GLY A 252 6.19 -6.88 -26.68
CA GLY A 252 5.22 -6.94 -27.76
C GLY A 252 5.26 -8.25 -28.57
N GLN A 253 6.06 -9.23 -28.18
CA GLN A 253 6.25 -10.48 -28.91
C GLN A 253 5.60 -11.66 -28.18
N GLY A 254 4.38 -11.98 -28.60
CA GLY A 254 3.63 -13.13 -28.07
C GLY A 254 2.84 -12.81 -26.81
N THR A 255 2.64 -13.81 -25.97
CA THR A 255 1.82 -13.71 -24.77
C THR A 255 2.50 -14.31 -23.54
N VAL A 256 2.18 -13.75 -22.38
CA VAL A 256 2.63 -14.22 -21.07
C VAL A 256 1.42 -14.75 -20.31
N ARG A 257 1.48 -16.03 -19.96
CA ARG A 257 0.44 -16.69 -19.17
C ARG A 257 0.54 -16.30 -17.71
N CYS A 258 -0.49 -15.63 -17.21
CA CYS A 258 -0.54 -15.06 -15.87
C CYS A 258 -1.59 -15.75 -14.99
N ALA A 259 -1.24 -15.95 -13.72
CA ALA A 259 -2.25 -16.19 -12.69
C ALA A 259 -3.01 -14.89 -12.42
N HIS A 260 -4.33 -14.96 -12.30
CA HIS A 260 -5.19 -13.79 -12.10
C HIS A 260 -5.81 -13.85 -10.70
N VAL A 261 -5.40 -12.93 -9.84
CA VAL A 261 -5.91 -12.79 -8.47
C VAL A 261 -6.82 -11.57 -8.41
N ILE A 262 -8.02 -11.75 -7.89
CA ILE A 262 -8.97 -10.66 -7.65
C ILE A 262 -9.11 -10.51 -6.14
N GLY A 263 -8.69 -9.35 -5.62
CA GLY A 263 -8.94 -8.92 -4.25
C GLY A 263 -10.15 -8.01 -4.17
N ARG A 264 -11.11 -8.35 -3.29
CA ARG A 264 -12.20 -7.45 -2.89
C ARG A 264 -11.97 -6.91 -1.49
N LYS A 265 -12.14 -5.61 -1.29
CA LYS A 265 -11.90 -4.94 -0.01
C LYS A 265 -12.79 -5.57 1.09
N ARG A 266 -12.19 -5.97 2.21
CA ARG A 266 -12.94 -6.50 3.36
C ARG A 266 -13.80 -5.42 4.00
N ALA A 267 -14.97 -5.78 4.50
CA ALA A 267 -15.82 -4.89 5.28
C ALA A 267 -15.05 -4.30 6.48
N GLY A 268 -15.24 -3.01 6.76
CA GLY A 268 -14.55 -2.29 7.84
C GLY A 268 -13.12 -1.84 7.52
N SER A 269 -12.60 -2.12 6.33
CA SER A 269 -11.33 -1.55 5.87
C SER A 269 -11.44 -0.04 5.62
N ALA A 270 -10.31 0.67 5.63
CA ALA A 270 -10.27 2.12 5.47
C ALA A 270 -10.98 2.59 4.18
N ALA A 271 -11.78 3.66 4.28
CA ALA A 271 -12.62 4.17 3.20
C ALA A 271 -11.84 4.56 1.93
N ARG A 272 -10.57 4.97 2.06
CA ARG A 272 -9.72 5.43 0.95
C ARG A 272 -9.08 4.31 0.11
N LEU A 273 -9.26 3.04 0.50
CA LEU A 273 -8.71 1.91 -0.25
C LEU A 273 -9.62 1.53 -1.44
N PRO A 274 -9.03 1.08 -2.57
CA PRO A 274 -9.78 0.61 -3.73
C PRO A 274 -10.71 -0.53 -3.32
N ASP A 275 -11.89 -0.58 -3.91
CA ASP A 275 -12.86 -1.65 -3.64
C ASP A 275 -12.43 -2.96 -4.25
N ILE A 276 -11.76 -2.89 -5.40
CA ILE A 276 -11.26 -4.05 -6.14
C ILE A 276 -9.81 -3.78 -6.54
N ILE A 277 -8.94 -4.77 -6.32
CA ILE A 277 -7.60 -4.83 -6.89
C ILE A 277 -7.49 -6.15 -7.66
N GLU A 278 -7.14 -6.07 -8.93
CA GLU A 278 -6.83 -7.22 -9.76
C GLU A 278 -5.33 -7.27 -9.99
N LEU A 279 -4.75 -8.45 -9.81
CA LEU A 279 -3.32 -8.70 -9.90
C LEU A 279 -3.10 -9.84 -10.90
N TRP A 280 -2.27 -9.59 -11.90
CA TRP A 280 -1.78 -10.61 -12.83
C TRP A 280 -0.32 -10.88 -12.55
N THR A 281 0.03 -12.15 -12.28
CA THR A 281 1.39 -12.54 -11.93
C THR A 281 1.90 -13.63 -12.83
N THR A 282 3.17 -13.55 -13.22
CA THR A 282 3.79 -14.57 -14.06
C THR A 282 3.90 -15.89 -13.29
N ARG A 283 3.57 -17.03 -13.91
CA ARG A 283 3.65 -18.33 -13.20
C ARG A 283 5.07 -18.75 -12.84
N GLN A 284 6.05 -18.33 -13.64
CA GLN A 284 7.43 -18.77 -13.54
C GLN A 284 8.17 -18.09 -12.38
N THR A 285 8.00 -16.77 -12.25
CA THR A 285 8.74 -15.95 -11.28
C THR A 285 7.86 -15.39 -10.18
N GLY A 286 6.53 -15.32 -10.38
CA GLY A 286 5.63 -14.60 -9.50
C GLY A 286 5.71 -13.08 -9.67
N THR A 287 6.38 -12.58 -10.71
CA THR A 287 6.48 -11.14 -10.93
C THR A 287 5.09 -10.54 -11.18
N ALA A 288 4.76 -9.47 -10.45
CA ALA A 288 3.55 -8.69 -10.70
C ALA A 288 3.64 -8.05 -12.08
N TYR A 289 2.89 -8.61 -13.03
CA TYR A 289 2.88 -8.23 -14.44
C TYR A 289 1.97 -7.03 -14.68
N ARG A 290 0.78 -7.05 -14.06
CA ARG A 290 -0.21 -5.99 -14.13
C ARG A 290 -0.95 -5.90 -12.80
N VAL A 291 -1.29 -4.69 -12.40
CA VAL A 291 -2.16 -4.42 -11.26
C VAL A 291 -3.20 -3.37 -11.66
N ASP A 292 -4.48 -3.70 -11.54
CA ASP A 292 -5.58 -2.76 -11.76
C ASP A 292 -6.31 -2.53 -10.43
N ALA A 293 -6.27 -1.30 -9.92
CA ALA A 293 -6.98 -0.88 -8.72
C ALA A 293 -8.16 0.02 -9.10
N ARG A 294 -9.35 -0.27 -8.55
CA ARG A 294 -10.59 0.44 -8.87
C ARG A 294 -11.32 0.89 -7.61
N TRP A 295 -11.76 2.14 -7.61
CA TRP A 295 -12.60 2.73 -6.59
C TRP A 295 -14.01 2.89 -7.15
N HIS A 296 -15.00 2.42 -6.40
CA HIS A 296 -16.39 2.75 -6.63
C HIS A 296 -16.56 4.25 -6.40
N ALA A 297 -16.77 4.99 -7.48
CA ALA A 297 -18.12 5.41 -7.81
C ALA A 297 -18.96 6.18 -6.77
N ASP A 298 -18.50 6.59 -5.59
CA ASP A 298 -19.29 7.57 -4.85
C ASP A 298 -19.17 8.92 -5.57
N ALA A 299 -20.29 9.48 -6.00
CA ALA A 299 -20.36 10.65 -6.87
C ALA A 299 -19.72 11.89 -6.23
N GLN A 300 -19.56 11.88 -4.91
CA GLN A 300 -19.04 13.00 -4.13
C GLN A 300 -17.54 12.88 -3.79
N LEU A 301 -16.91 11.72 -4.00
CA LEU A 301 -15.51 11.51 -3.63
C LEU A 301 -14.56 11.94 -4.75
N THR A 302 -13.80 13.00 -4.47
CA THR A 302 -12.66 13.46 -5.27
C THR A 302 -11.49 12.49 -5.14
N GLY A 303 -10.77 12.20 -6.23
CA GLY A 303 -9.58 11.34 -6.18
C GLY A 303 -9.50 10.27 -7.27
N PRO A 304 -8.68 9.22 -7.08
CA PRO A 304 -8.50 8.17 -8.07
C PRO A 304 -9.78 7.32 -8.22
N ARG A 305 -10.17 7.07 -9.46
CA ARG A 305 -11.22 6.12 -9.85
C ARG A 305 -10.64 4.80 -10.32
N GLU A 306 -9.54 4.87 -11.05
CA GLU A 306 -8.82 3.72 -11.57
C GLU A 306 -7.32 4.02 -11.58
N ILE A 307 -6.51 3.03 -11.21
CA ILE A 307 -5.06 3.05 -11.38
C ILE A 307 -4.66 1.70 -11.98
N ARG A 308 -3.90 1.71 -13.07
CA ARG A 308 -3.28 0.54 -13.69
C ARG A 308 -1.77 0.68 -13.62
N LEU A 309 -1.10 -0.33 -13.07
CA LEU A 309 0.34 -0.53 -13.19
C LEU A 309 0.56 -1.66 -14.19
N GLN A 310 1.33 -1.41 -15.24
CA GLN A 310 1.68 -2.42 -16.25
C GLN A 310 3.20 -2.51 -16.34
N TRP A 311 3.75 -3.71 -16.12
CA TRP A 311 5.18 -3.94 -16.29
C TRP A 311 5.57 -3.69 -17.75
N THR A 312 6.67 -2.97 -17.95
CA THR A 312 7.21 -2.53 -19.25
C THR A 312 8.70 -2.91 -19.37
N ALA A 313 9.20 -3.04 -20.61
CA ALA A 313 10.58 -3.40 -20.88
C ALA A 313 11.50 -2.28 -20.41
N MET A 314 12.71 -2.63 -19.99
CA MET A 314 13.73 -1.67 -19.58
C MET A 314 15.01 -1.92 -20.35
N ASP A 315 15.66 -0.84 -20.79
CA ASP A 315 16.88 -0.88 -21.60
C ASP A 315 18.12 -1.08 -20.72
N GLY A 316 18.18 -2.22 -20.03
CA GLY A 316 19.32 -2.60 -19.19
C GLY A 316 19.25 -2.09 -17.75
N PRO A 317 20.30 -2.37 -16.94
CA PRO A 317 20.33 -2.01 -15.53
C PRO A 317 20.44 -0.49 -15.34
N LEU A 318 19.78 0.04 -14.31
CA LEU A 318 19.88 1.46 -13.99
C LEU A 318 21.18 1.76 -13.23
N PRO A 319 21.73 2.97 -13.36
CA PRO A 319 22.82 3.44 -12.50
C PRO A 319 22.52 3.25 -11.00
N SER A 320 23.55 3.12 -10.17
CA SER A 320 23.37 2.93 -8.72
C SER A 320 22.70 4.15 -8.06
N ASP A 321 23.04 5.35 -8.55
CA ASP A 321 22.55 6.65 -8.11
C ASP A 321 21.22 7.06 -8.76
N TRP A 322 20.63 6.23 -9.62
CA TRP A 322 19.35 6.53 -10.28
C TRP A 322 18.22 6.82 -9.30
N TYR A 323 18.26 6.26 -8.08
CA TYR A 323 17.20 6.47 -7.09
C TYR A 323 17.46 7.68 -6.17
N ASP A 324 18.60 8.37 -6.35
CA ASP A 324 18.93 9.58 -5.64
C ASP A 324 18.29 10.80 -6.30
N HIS A 325 17.86 11.78 -5.51
CA HIS A 325 17.21 12.97 -6.04
C HIS A 325 18.09 13.73 -7.04
N ALA A 326 19.42 13.71 -6.84
CA ALA A 326 20.40 14.39 -7.68
C ALA A 326 20.40 13.88 -9.14
N ALA A 327 19.97 12.64 -9.39
CA ALA A 327 19.85 12.10 -10.74
C ALA A 327 18.64 12.67 -11.52
N HIS A 328 17.76 13.44 -10.85
CA HIS A 328 16.48 13.88 -11.41
C HIS A 328 16.29 15.39 -11.48
N HIS A 329 17.31 16.17 -11.17
CA HIS A 329 17.25 17.62 -11.32
C HIS A 329 18.61 18.20 -11.72
N ALA A 330 18.60 19.41 -12.26
CA ALA A 330 19.83 20.13 -12.57
C ALA A 330 20.63 20.43 -11.28
N PRO A 331 21.98 20.42 -11.33
CA PRO A 331 22.83 20.55 -10.14
C PRO A 331 22.71 21.92 -9.44
N ASP A 332 22.18 22.93 -10.11
CA ASP A 332 21.97 24.30 -9.61
C ASP A 332 20.61 24.51 -8.93
N ARG A 333 19.73 23.49 -8.93
CA ARG A 333 18.43 23.57 -8.25
C ARG A 333 18.61 23.58 -6.74
N THR A 334 18.01 24.58 -6.08
CA THR A 334 17.96 24.67 -4.61
C THR A 334 17.31 23.42 -4.00
N VAL A 335 17.93 22.86 -2.96
CA VAL A 335 17.45 21.70 -2.22
C VAL A 335 17.00 22.14 -0.82
N MET A 336 15.73 21.90 -0.49
CA MET A 336 15.16 22.08 0.84
C MET A 336 15.11 20.75 1.58
N ARG A 337 15.90 20.62 2.64
CA ARG A 337 15.89 19.44 3.51
C ARG A 337 14.96 19.66 4.71
N ARG A 338 14.10 18.69 5.00
CA ARG A 338 13.28 18.66 6.21
C ARG A 338 13.75 17.52 7.11
N MET A 339 14.41 17.86 8.20
CA MET A 339 14.67 16.92 9.29
C MET A 339 13.40 16.82 10.16
N GLY A 340 13.11 15.64 10.69
CA GLY A 340 11.83 15.27 11.32
C GLY A 340 11.42 16.03 12.60
N ASP A 341 11.98 17.22 12.84
CA ASP A 341 11.66 18.10 13.96
C ASP A 341 11.72 19.56 13.46
N ASP A 342 10.64 19.97 12.77
CA ASP A 342 10.16 21.30 12.29
C ASP A 342 11.11 22.46 11.92
N SER A 343 12.42 22.24 11.82
CA SER A 343 13.41 23.24 11.40
C SER A 343 13.76 23.04 9.93
N LEU A 344 13.26 23.93 9.07
CA LEU A 344 13.69 24.03 7.68
C LEU A 344 15.08 24.67 7.63
N THR A 345 16.06 23.96 7.07
CA THR A 345 17.40 24.51 6.78
C THR A 345 17.58 24.59 5.26
N ASN A 346 18.09 25.71 4.78
CA ASN A 346 18.47 25.89 3.37
C ASN A 346 19.95 25.52 3.23
N GLU A 347 20.26 24.52 2.41
CA GLU A 347 21.61 24.32 1.89
C GLU A 347 21.65 24.95 0.49
N GLY A 348 22.47 25.99 0.34
CA GLY A 348 22.63 26.74 -0.90
C GLY A 348 23.79 26.25 -1.74
#